data_AF-A0A1I7S6P5-F1
#
_entry.id   AF-A0A1I7S6P5-F1
#
_cell.length_a   1.000
_cell.length_b   1.000
_cell.length_c   1.000
_cell.angle_alpha   90.00
_cell.angle_beta   90.00
_cell.angle_gamma   90.00
#
_symmetry.space_group_name_H-M   'P 1'
#
loop_
_entity.id
_entity.type
_entity.pdbx_description
1 polymer ?
#
loop_
_entity_poly.entity_id
_entity_poly.type
_entity_poly.pdbx_seq_one_letter_code
_entity_poly.pdbx_strand_id
1 'polypeptide(L)' 'MGLLEGYFVPLYKFALQVTSHEEKLKNVNFAFFLMEDSGIQKPKTRPHDIVNGDLKSTLRVLHALFTKYKHV' A
#
# COMPACT_ATOMS: atom_id res chain seq x y z
N MET A 1 -14.55 -2.06 -6.99
CA MET A 1 -14.35 -3.29 -6.19
C MET A 1 -12.86 -3.43 -5.92
N GLY A 2 -12.45 -3.78 -4.70
CA GLY A 2 -11.03 -3.96 -4.32
C GLY A 2 -10.46 -5.26 -4.88
N LEU A 3 -10.24 -5.28 -6.19
CA LEU A 3 -9.61 -6.37 -6.92
C LEU A 3 -8.14 -6.01 -7.15
N LEU A 4 -7.26 -6.74 -6.49
CA LEU A 4 -5.85 -6.84 -6.85
C LEU A 4 -5.62 -8.28 -7.29
N GLU A 5 -5.03 -8.50 -8.47
CA GLU A 5 -4.63 -9.84 -8.97
C GLU A 5 -5.72 -10.94 -8.93
N GLY A 6 -7.00 -10.58 -9.05
CA GLY A 6 -8.10 -11.55 -9.08
C GLY A 6 -8.61 -12.04 -7.72
N TYR A 7 -8.13 -11.49 -6.61
CA TYR A 7 -8.68 -11.76 -5.27
C TYR A 7 -9.42 -10.56 -4.67
N PHE A 8 -10.41 -10.86 -3.83
CA PHE A 8 -11.21 -9.85 -3.14
C PHE A 8 -10.59 -9.52 -1.79
N VAL A 9 -10.33 -8.23 -1.56
CA VAL A 9 -9.96 -7.72 -0.25
C VAL A 9 -11.23 -7.37 0.54
N PRO A 10 -11.52 -8.06 1.66
CA PRO A 10 -12.71 -7.75 2.45
C PRO A 10 -12.67 -6.33 3.03
N LEU A 11 -13.80 -5.62 2.98
CA LEU A 11 -13.90 -4.23 3.44
C LEU A 11 -13.61 -4.03 4.93
N TYR A 12 -13.67 -5.08 5.74
CA TYR A 12 -13.31 -5.02 7.17
C TYR A 12 -11.79 -5.12 7.41
N LYS A 13 -10.97 -5.42 6.39
CA LYS A 13 -9.51 -5.53 6.51
C LYS A 13 -8.80 -4.17 6.46
N PHE A 14 -9.50 -3.11 6.04
CA PHE A 14 -8.95 -1.76 5.94
C PHE A 14 -10.04 -0.73 6.26
N ALA A 15 -9.63 0.43 6.78
CA ALA A 15 -10.54 1.53 7.05
C ALA A 15 -10.82 2.33 5.77
N LEU A 16 -12.08 2.41 5.33
CA LEU A 16 -12.49 3.22 4.17
C LEU A 16 -12.43 4.73 4.48
N GLN A 17 -12.88 5.12 5.66
CA GLN A 17 -12.82 6.48 6.15
C GLN A 17 -11.86 6.50 7.33
N VAL A 18 -10.67 7.04 7.09
CA VAL A 18 -9.60 7.02 8.07
C VAL A 18 -9.70 8.25 8.96
N THR A 19 -10.01 8.04 10.24
CA THR A 19 -10.21 9.11 11.22
C THR A 19 -9.02 9.27 12.14
N SER A 20 -8.27 8.19 12.40
CA SER A 20 -7.09 8.18 13.27
C SER A 20 -5.79 7.92 12.50
N HIS A 21 -4.68 8.43 13.05
CA HIS A 21 -3.34 8.14 12.55
C HIS A 21 -3.02 6.65 12.61
N GLU A 22 -3.51 5.94 13.63
CA GLU A 22 -3.32 4.50 13.77
C GLU A 22 -4.02 3.71 12.66
N GLU A 23 -5.22 4.14 12.26
CA GLU A 23 -5.96 3.53 11.14
C GLU A 23 -5.24 3.75 9.80
N LYS A 24 -4.64 4.94 9.59
CA LYS A 24 -3.79 5.21 8.42
C LYS A 24 -2.61 4.25 8.39
N LEU A 25 -1.95 4.06 9.52
CA LEU A 25 -0.82 3.15 9.64
C LEU A 25 -1.21 1.69 9.39
N LYS A 26 -2.38 1.25 9.87
CA LYS A 26 -2.93 -0.08 9.59
C LYS A 26 -3.18 -0.28 8.09
N ASN A 27 -3.79 0.70 7.44
CA ASN A 27 -4.05 0.64 5.99
C ASN A 27 -2.75 0.59 5.18
N VAL A 28 -1.75 1.40 5.51
CA VAL A 28 -0.45 1.40 4.81
C VAL A 28 0.30 0.09 5.03
N ASN A 29 0.30 -0.44 6.25
CA ASN A 29 0.89 -1.75 6.53
C ASN A 29 0.19 -2.86 5.75
N PHE A 30 -1.14 -2.81 5.68
CA PHE A 30 -1.91 -3.77 4.91
C PHE A 30 -1.61 -3.67 3.41
N ALA A 31 -1.47 -2.46 2.86
CA ALA A 31 -1.04 -2.26 1.48
C ALA A 31 0.36 -2.86 1.21
N PHE A 32 1.32 -2.70 2.13
CA PHE A 32 2.64 -3.30 1.98
C PHE A 32 2.62 -4.83 2.04
N PHE A 33 1.75 -5.42 2.86
CA PHE A 33 1.52 -6.86 2.86
C PHE A 33 1.00 -7.35 1.51
N LEU A 34 0.00 -6.65 0.94
CA LEU A 34 -0.54 -6.99 -0.38
C LEU A 34 0.50 -6.83 -1.50
N MET A 35 1.38 -5.82 -1.41
CA MET A 35 2.48 -5.64 -2.35
C MET A 35 3.44 -6.83 -2.32
N GLU A 36 3.80 -7.31 -1.13
CA GLU A 36 4.68 -8.48 -0.96
C GLU A 36 4.03 -9.75 -1.52
N ASP A 37 2.74 -9.96 -1.23
CA ASP A 37 1.94 -11.07 -1.74
C ASP A 37 1.83 -11.04 -3.29
N SER A 38 1.75 -9.86 -3.88
CA SER A 38 1.76 -9.64 -5.34
C SER A 38 3.16 -9.79 -5.99
N GLY A 39 4.17 -10.18 -5.20
CA GLY A 39 5.55 -10.35 -5.65
C GLY A 39 6.28 -9.04 -5.92
N ILE A 40 5.80 -7.91 -5.39
CA ILE A 40 6.54 -6.64 -5.38
C ILE A 40 7.44 -6.66 -4.15
N GLN A 41 8.75 -6.55 -4.34
CA GLN A 41 9.68 -6.45 -3.22
C GLN A 41 9.26 -5.32 -2.29
N LYS A 42 9.13 -5.65 -0.99
CA LYS A 42 8.76 -4.71 0.05
C LYS A 42 9.62 -3.44 -0.05
N PRO A 43 9.01 -2.26 -0.23
CA PRO A 43 9.76 -1.02 -0.28
C PRO A 43 10.58 -0.84 1.00
N LYS A 44 11.81 -0.33 0.90
CA LYS A 44 12.64 0.05 2.08
C LYS A 44 12.06 1.23 2.88
N THR A 45 10.83 1.63 2.57
CA THR A 45 10.11 2.76 3.13
C THR A 45 9.40 2.34 4.41
N ARG A 46 9.47 3.15 5.47
CA ARG A 46 8.70 2.86 6.69
C ARG A 46 7.24 3.26 6.48
N PRO A 47 6.26 2.48 6.98
CA PRO A 47 4.86 2.83 6.89
C PRO A 47 4.56 4.23 7.47
N HIS A 48 5.25 4.60 8.55
CA HIS A 48 5.16 5.93 9.15
C HIS A 48 5.55 7.06 8.19
N ASP A 49 6.56 6.87 7.34
CA ASP A 49 6.99 7.89 6.39
C ASP A 49 5.89 8.15 5.35
N ILE A 50 5.16 7.11 4.93
CA ILE A 50 4.01 7.23 4.04
C ILE A 50 2.82 7.90 4.74
N VAL A 51 2.51 7.51 5.98
CA VAL A 51 1.41 8.13 6.75
C VAL A 51 1.67 9.61 7.01
N ASN A 52 2.94 9.99 7.20
CA ASN A 52 3.38 11.37 7.40
C ASN A 52 3.48 12.17 6.09
N GLY A 53 3.28 11.54 4.92
CA GLY A 53 3.29 12.22 3.63
C GLY A 53 4.69 12.55 3.10
N ASP A 54 5.72 11.78 3.49
CA ASP A 54 7.07 11.98 2.95
C ASP A 54 7.09 11.74 1.43
N LEU A 55 7.44 12.78 0.67
CA LEU A 55 7.40 12.77 -0.78
C LEU A 55 8.36 11.72 -1.36
N LYS A 56 9.59 11.65 -0.84
CA LYS A 56 10.64 10.75 -1.34
C LYS A 56 10.22 9.28 -1.18
N SER A 57 9.66 8.96 -0.02
CA SER A 57 9.12 7.65 0.32
C SER A 57 7.92 7.28 -0.55
N THR A 58 7.00 8.21 -0.74
CA THR A 58 5.81 8.03 -1.57
C THR A 58 6.18 7.75 -3.02
N LEU A 59 7.10 8.54 -3.60
CA LEU A 59 7.56 8.35 -4.98
C LEU A 59 8.25 7.00 -5.20
N ARG A 60 8.99 6.47 -4.21
CA ARG A 60 9.59 5.13 -4.32
C ARG A 60 8.53 4.03 -4.41
N VAL A 61 7.49 4.11 -3.58
CA VAL A 61 6.38 3.14 -3.58
C VAL A 61 5.64 3.21 -4.92
N LEU A 62 5.32 4.42 -5.38
CA LEU A 62 4.67 4.63 -6.68
C LEU A 62 5.51 4.13 -7.85
N HIS A 63 6.82 4.37 -7.82
CA HIS A 63 7.74 3.88 -8.86
C HIS A 63 7.83 2.35 -8.88
N ALA A 64 7.83 1.70 -7.71
CA ALA A 64 7.83 0.24 -7.61
C ALA A 64 6.55 -0.37 -8.20
N LEU A 65 5.39 0.22 -7.86
CA LEU A 65 4.10 -0.15 -8.45
C LEU A 65 4.10 0.06 -9.96
N PHE A 66 4.53 1.24 -10.42
CA PHE A 66 4.59 1.58 -11.83
C PHE A 66 5.48 0.60 -12.60
N THR A 67 6.67 0.28 -12.10
CA THR A 67 7.61 -0.64 -12.79
C THR A 67 7.03 -2.04 -12.94
N LYS A 68 6.30 -2.54 -11.92
CA LYS A 68 5.64 -3.85 -11.97
C LYS A 68 4.50 -3.88 -12.99
N TYR A 69 3.67 -2.84 -12.99
CA TYR A 69 2.44 -2.79 -13.77
C TYR A 69 2.55 -2.04 -15.11
N LYS A 70 3.74 -1.53 -15.47
CA LYS A 70 3.97 -0.76 -16.70
C LYS A 70 3.64 -1.54 -17.98
N HIS A 71 3.73 -2.86 -17.94
CA HIS A 71 3.60 -3.75 -19.10
C HIS A 71 2.39 -4.69 -19.00
N VAL A 72 1.50 -4.46 -18.03
CA VAL A 72 0.17 -5.07 -17.94
C VAL A 72 -0.81 -4.20 -18.73
#